data_AF-A0A6N2VHW0-F1
#
_entry.id   AF-A0A6N2VHW0-F1
#
_cell.length_a   1.000
_cell.length_b   1.000
_cell.length_c   1.000
_cell.angle_alpha   90.00
_cell.angle_beta   90.00
_cell.angle_gamma   90.00
#
_symmetry.space_group_name_H-M   'P 1'
#
loop_
_entity.id
_entity.type
_entity.pdbx_description
1 polymer ?
#
loop_
_entity_poly.entity_id
_entity_poly.type
_entity_poly.pdbx_seq_one_letter_code
_entity_poly.pdbx_strand_id
1 'polypeptide(L)'
;MKTTKENTLLKIKGNVPYKEYNGIPLKPQTDDSCKGCGICASSCPVGAIPIDNPKTTDINKCISCMRCIQLCPSNSRKMDENIIQVFSAKMEKECSQRKANELFL
;
A
#
# COMPACT_ATOMS: atom_id res chain seq x y z
N MET A 1 -5.53 -28.31 -6.41
CA MET A 1 -6.06 -29.11 -5.28
C MET A 1 -6.34 -28.14 -4.13
N LYS A 2 -7.62 -27.91 -3.79
CA LYS A 2 -8.02 -26.98 -2.71
C LYS A 2 -7.99 -27.76 -1.40
N THR A 3 -7.00 -27.52 -0.55
CA THR A 3 -6.88 -28.18 0.76
C THR A 3 -7.18 -27.18 1.86
N THR A 4 -8.45 -27.16 2.28
CA THR A 4 -8.93 -26.53 3.51
C THR A 4 -8.09 -27.05 4.68
N LYS A 5 -7.23 -26.23 5.29
CA LYS A 5 -6.85 -26.52 6.68
C LYS A 5 -8.00 -26.02 7.53
N GLU A 6 -8.90 -26.94 7.84
CA GLU A 6 -10.01 -26.72 8.76
C GLU A 6 -9.41 -26.38 10.14
N ASN A 7 -9.56 -25.14 10.58
CA ASN A 7 -9.61 -24.89 12.01
C ASN A 7 -10.95 -25.49 12.45
N THR A 8 -10.91 -26.66 13.09
CA THR A 8 -12.00 -27.65 13.13
C THR A 8 -13.32 -27.14 13.71
N LEU A 9 -13.34 -25.94 14.29
CA LEU A 9 -14.50 -25.28 14.89
C LEU A 9 -15.17 -24.22 13.99
N LEU A 10 -14.48 -23.63 13.01
CA LEU A 10 -15.02 -22.51 12.18
C LEU A 10 -14.75 -22.73 10.69
N LYS A 11 -15.82 -22.78 9.88
CA LYS A 11 -15.73 -22.90 8.41
C LYS A 11 -15.59 -21.53 7.75
N ILE A 12 -14.37 -20.98 7.79
CA ILE A 12 -14.04 -19.68 7.18
C ILE A 12 -13.86 -19.85 5.66
N LYS A 13 -14.52 -19.00 4.86
CA LYS A 13 -14.33 -18.97 3.40
C LYS A 13 -12.93 -18.45 3.04
N GLY A 14 -12.24 -19.12 2.12
CA GLY A 14 -10.95 -18.67 1.63
C GLY A 14 -10.13 -19.80 1.00
N ASN A 15 -9.04 -19.43 0.34
CA ASN A 15 -8.06 -20.39 -0.15
C ASN A 15 -7.02 -20.65 0.94
N VAL A 16 -6.73 -21.93 1.20
CA VAL A 16 -5.68 -22.37 2.12
C VAL A 16 -4.72 -23.29 1.36
N PRO A 17 -3.39 -23.10 1.48
CA PRO A 17 -2.71 -22.02 2.19
C PRO A 17 -3.03 -20.63 1.60
N TYR A 18 -2.96 -19.59 2.45
CA TYR A 18 -3.09 -18.22 1.95
C TYR A 18 -1.97 -17.93 0.95
N LYS A 19 -2.26 -17.11 -0.07
CA LYS A 19 -1.26 -16.64 -1.01
C LYS A 19 -0.15 -15.88 -0.26
N GLU A 20 1.09 -16.08 -0.68
CA GLU A 20 2.20 -15.28 -0.17
C GLU A 20 2.00 -13.80 -0.54
N TYR A 21 2.28 -12.91 0.42
CA TYR A 21 2.07 -11.47 0.23
C TYR A 21 3.39 -10.78 -0.15
N ASN A 22 3.52 -10.43 -1.43
CA ASN A 22 4.71 -9.77 -1.98
C ASN A 22 4.61 -8.24 -2.00
N GLY A 23 3.71 -7.66 -1.21
CA GLY A 23 3.45 -6.22 -1.22
C GLY A 23 2.62 -5.75 -2.42
N ILE A 24 2.62 -4.43 -2.63
CA ILE A 24 1.96 -3.78 -3.77
C ILE A 24 2.97 -2.91 -4.53
N PRO A 25 2.83 -2.74 -5.86
CA PRO A 25 3.73 -1.93 -6.68
C PRO A 25 3.47 -0.42 -6.54
N LEU A 26 2.84 0.03 -5.45
CA LEU A 26 2.51 1.43 -5.20
C LEU A 26 3.50 2.02 -4.21
N LYS A 27 4.57 2.63 -4.74
CA LYS A 27 5.66 3.21 -3.95
C LYS A 27 5.80 4.69 -4.32
N PRO A 28 5.55 5.62 -3.39
CA PRO A 28 5.65 7.05 -3.66
C PRO A 28 7.04 7.43 -4.18
N GLN A 29 7.06 8.16 -5.29
CA GLN A 29 8.27 8.72 -5.89
C GLN A 29 8.25 10.23 -5.72
N THR A 30 9.42 10.83 -5.89
CA THR A 30 9.64 12.27 -5.76
C THR A 30 9.94 12.85 -7.14
N ASP A 31 9.49 14.07 -7.42
CA ASP A 31 9.90 14.83 -8.61
C ASP A 31 10.92 15.94 -8.28
N ASP A 32 11.31 16.71 -9.30
CA ASP A 32 12.31 17.76 -9.19
C ASP A 32 11.88 18.94 -8.31
N SER A 33 10.58 19.06 -7.96
CA SER A 33 10.10 20.11 -7.07
C SER A 33 10.47 19.88 -5.60
N CYS A 34 11.04 18.71 -5.26
CA CYS A 34 11.48 18.41 -3.91
C CYS A 34 12.70 19.24 -3.48
N LYS A 35 12.50 20.01 -2.41
CA LYS A 35 13.51 20.88 -1.78
C LYS A 35 14.37 20.18 -0.72
N GLY A 36 14.16 18.88 -0.50
CA GLY A 36 14.95 18.11 0.46
C GLY A 36 14.68 18.41 1.94
N CYS A 37 13.48 18.87 2.30
CA CYS A 37 13.15 19.31 3.67
C CYS A 37 13.18 18.21 4.75
N GLY A 38 13.27 16.92 4.39
CA GLY A 38 13.41 15.82 5.35
C GLY A 38 12.16 15.42 6.14
N ILE A 39 11.06 16.19 6.12
CA ILE A 39 9.82 15.89 6.89
C ILE A 39 9.31 14.46 6.64
N CYS A 40 9.32 14.03 5.39
CA CYS A 40 8.91 12.68 5.00
C CYS A 40 9.82 11.58 5.56
N ALA A 41 11.12 11.84 5.68
CA ALA A 41 12.10 10.92 6.25
C ALA A 41 11.87 10.77 7.76
N SER A 42 11.78 11.88 8.48
CA SER A 42 11.54 11.89 9.93
C SER A 42 10.21 11.24 10.34
N SER A 43 9.21 11.27 9.46
CA SER A 43 7.88 10.72 9.72
C SER A 43 7.69 9.28 9.23
N CYS A 44 8.69 8.67 8.59
CA CYS A 44 8.57 7.33 8.04
C CYS A 44 8.70 6.28 9.15
N PRO A 45 7.64 5.53 9.50
CA PRO A 45 7.68 4.59 10.65
C PRO A 45 8.62 3.40 10.43
N VAL A 46 8.98 3.13 9.18
CA VAL A 46 9.82 2.00 8.76
C VAL A 46 11.18 2.44 8.22
N GLY A 47 11.52 3.73 8.32
CA GLY A 47 12.81 4.25 7.88
C GLY A 47 13.11 4.00 6.39
N ALA A 48 12.09 3.96 5.53
CA ALA A 48 12.25 3.71 4.11
C ALA A 48 12.75 4.93 3.32
N ILE A 49 12.82 6.12 3.94
CA ILE A 49 13.29 7.34 3.30
C ILE A 49 14.53 7.81 4.06
N PRO A 50 15.72 7.86 3.42
CA PRO A 50 16.94 8.34 4.04
C PRO A 50 16.85 9.84 4.39
N ILE A 51 17.39 10.24 5.54
CA ILE A 51 17.35 11.64 6.01
C ILE A 51 18.35 12.53 5.25
N ASP A 52 19.48 11.96 4.85
CA ASP A 52 20.54 12.56 4.04
C ASP A 52 20.13 12.70 2.57
N ASN A 53 19.25 11.83 2.10
CA ASN A 53 18.70 11.89 0.75
C ASN A 53 17.18 11.64 0.72
N PRO A 54 16.37 12.63 1.15
CA PRO A 54 14.92 12.49 1.27
C PRO A 54 14.18 12.45 -0.07
N LYS A 55 14.89 12.46 -1.21
CA LYS A 55 14.31 12.25 -2.55
C LYS A 55 14.10 10.78 -2.88
N THR A 56 14.90 9.89 -2.28
CA THR A 56 14.84 8.44 -2.56
C THR A 56 13.88 7.72 -1.62
N THR A 57 13.55 6.48 -1.98
CA THR A 57 12.73 5.57 -1.17
C THR A 57 13.30 4.16 -1.32
N ASP A 58 13.62 3.50 -0.21
CA ASP A 58 13.89 2.07 -0.16
C ASP A 58 12.58 1.30 -0.39
N ILE A 59 12.46 0.70 -1.57
CA ILE A 59 11.27 -0.01 -2.02
C ILE A 59 10.99 -1.26 -1.17
N ASN A 60 12.04 -1.91 -0.65
CA ASN A 60 11.94 -3.13 0.12
C ASN A 60 11.44 -2.86 1.55
N LYS A 61 11.79 -1.70 2.12
CA LYS A 61 11.30 -1.28 3.44
C LYS A 61 9.94 -0.59 3.40
N CYS A 62 9.61 0.10 2.29
CA CYS A 62 8.40 0.91 2.21
C CYS A 62 7.14 0.04 2.34
N ILE A 63 6.30 0.31 3.33
CA ILE A 63 5.03 -0.39 3.56
C ILE A 63 3.83 0.25 2.85
N SER A 64 4.08 1.22 1.96
CA SER A 64 3.03 1.89 1.17
C SER A 64 1.93 2.57 2.02
N CYS A 65 2.28 3.14 3.17
CA CYS A 65 1.32 3.82 4.05
C CYS A 65 0.90 5.24 3.59
N MET A 66 1.54 5.78 2.55
CA MET A 66 1.26 7.08 1.94
C MET A 66 1.43 8.32 2.85
N ARG A 67 1.93 8.15 4.08
CA ARG A 67 2.17 9.28 5.02
C ARG A 67 3.12 10.34 4.46
N CYS A 68 4.12 9.92 3.69
CA CYS A 68 5.10 10.83 3.09
C CYS A 68 4.52 11.73 2.00
N ILE A 69 3.44 11.31 1.32
CA ILE A 69 2.70 12.14 0.36
C ILE A 69 1.95 13.21 1.13
N GLN A 70 1.14 12.80 2.13
CA GLN A 70 0.28 13.70 2.90
C GLN A 70 1.04 14.82 3.63
N LEU A 71 2.25 14.54 4.10
CA LEU A 71 3.06 15.52 4.84
C LEU A 71 3.95 16.40 3.95
N CYS A 72 4.02 16.15 2.64
CA CYS A 72 4.94 16.85 1.77
C CYS A 72 4.45 18.28 1.51
N PRO A 73 5.11 19.33 2.03
CA PRO A 73 4.63 20.71 1.87
C PRO A 73 4.71 21.20 0.42
N SER A 74 5.61 20.62 -0.38
CA SER A 74 5.76 20.92 -1.80
C SER A 74 4.89 20.03 -2.71
N ASN A 75 4.11 19.09 -2.15
CA ASN A 75 3.39 18.07 -2.93
C ASN A 75 4.27 17.30 -3.93
N SER A 76 5.59 17.24 -3.68
CA SER A 76 6.57 16.67 -4.60
C SER A 76 6.62 15.14 -4.55
N ARG A 77 6.07 14.54 -3.49
CA ARG A 77 5.94 13.08 -3.35
C ARG A 77 4.58 12.65 -3.85
N LYS A 78 4.56 11.80 -4.88
CA LYS A 78 3.33 11.35 -5.55
C LYS A 78 3.45 9.91 -6.05
N MET A 79 2.32 9.32 -6.41
CA MET A 79 2.27 8.06 -7.14
C MET A 79 2.13 8.35 -8.63
N ASP A 80 2.51 7.37 -9.46
CA ASP A 80 2.26 7.43 -10.89
C ASP A 80 0.76 7.54 -11.18
N GLU A 81 0.37 8.55 -11.96
CA GLU A 81 -1.03 8.82 -12.26
C GLU A 81 -1.68 7.71 -13.07
N ASN A 82 -0.96 7.11 -14.03
CA ASN A 82 -1.49 6.00 -14.83
C ASN A 82 -1.82 4.81 -13.95
N ILE A 83 -0.93 4.53 -12.98
CA ILE A 83 -1.16 3.46 -12.02
C ILE A 83 -2.41 3.75 -11.17
N ILE A 84 -2.56 4.98 -10.65
CA ILE A 84 -3.76 5.37 -9.89
C ILE A 84 -5.02 5.12 -10.73
N GLN A 85 -5.06 5.55 -11.98
CA GLN A 85 -6.23 5.39 -12.85
C GLN A 85 -6.62 3.91 -13.04
N VAL A 86 -5.63 3.03 -13.27
CA VAL A 86 -5.87 1.58 -13.41
C VAL A 86 -6.43 0.99 -12.12
N PHE A 87 -5.88 1.37 -10.95
CA PHE A 87 -6.38 0.89 -9.67
C PHE A 87 -7.79 1.40 -9.36
N SER A 88 -8.09 2.66 -9.64
CA SER A 88 -9.42 3.24 -9.47
C SER A 88 -10.46 2.52 -10.31
N ALA A 89 -10.20 2.32 -11.61
CA ALA A 89 -11.10 1.58 -12.49
C ALA A 89 -11.35 0.14 -12.01
N LYS A 90 -10.32 -0.52 -11.48
CA LYS A 90 -10.46 -1.86 -10.88
C LYS A 90 -11.32 -1.84 -9.63
N MET A 91 -11.12 -0.87 -8.74
CA MET A 91 -11.93 -0.72 -7.53
C MET A 91 -13.38 -0.38 -7.86
N GLU A 92 -13.65 0.48 -8.83
CA GLU A 92 -15.00 0.79 -9.30
C GLU A 92 -15.74 -0.45 -9.78
N LYS A 93 -15.07 -1.31 -10.56
CA LYS A 93 -15.65 -2.58 -11.02
C LYS A 93 -15.97 -3.52 -9.85
N GLU A 94 -15.00 -3.77 -8.97
CA GLU A 94 -15.10 -4.78 -7.91
C GLU A 94 -15.91 -4.33 -6.67
N CYS A 95 -16.00 -3.02 -6.45
CA CYS A 95 -16.65 -2.39 -5.29
C CYS A 95 -17.83 -1.51 -5.69
N SER A 96 -18.41 -1.73 -6.88
CA SER A 96 -19.57 -0.99 -7.40
C SER A 96 -20.81 -1.07 -6.50
N GLN A 97 -20.96 -2.13 -5.71
CA GLN A 97 -22.09 -2.35 -4.81
C GLN A 97 -21.61 -2.67 -3.39
N ARG A 98 -22.40 -2.27 -2.39
CA ARG A 98 -22.14 -2.56 -0.98
C ARG A 98 -22.17 -4.08 -0.74
N LYS A 99 -21.09 -4.64 -0.19
CA LYS A 99 -21.01 -6.05 0.22
C LYS A 99 -21.50 -6.19 1.67
N ALA A 100 -22.42 -7.12 1.92
CA ALA A 100 -22.87 -7.42 3.28
C ALA A 100 -21.80 -8.20 4.06
N ASN A 101 -21.77 -8.04 5.38
CA ASN A 101 -20.92 -8.82 6.26
C ASN A 101 -21.49 -10.25 6.42
N GLU A 102 -20.59 -11.21 6.60
CA GLU A 102 -20.92 -12.59 6.95
C GLU A 102 -20.27 -12.89 8.30
N LEU A 103 -21.04 -13.46 9.23
CA LEU A 103 -20.56 -13.86 10.54
C LEU A 103 -20.21 -15.36 10.51
N PHE A 104 -19.05 -15.70 11.08
CA PHE A 104 -18.61 -17.07 11.27
C PHE A 104 -18.61 -17.32 12.79
N LEU A 105 -19.64 -18.04 13.29
CA LEU A 105 -19.85 -18.39 14.70
C LEU A 105 -19.59 -19.88 14.94
#